data_AF-A0A8C5TWN9-F1
#
_entry.id   AF-A0A8C5TWN9-F1
#
_cell.length_a   1.000
_cell.length_b   1.000
_cell.length_c   1.000
_cell.angle_alpha   90.00
_cell.angle_beta   90.00
_cell.angle_gamma   90.00
#
_symmetry.space_group_name_H-M   'P 1'
#
loop_
_entity.id
_entity.type
_entity.pdbx_description
1 polymer ?
#
loop_
_entity_poly.entity_id
_entity_poly.type
_entity_poly.pdbx_seq_one_letter_code
_entity_poly.pdbx_strand_id
1 'polypeptide(L)' 'MQQLKRSGVCSFSFRELCRKNNRKEAAATFYIFLVLRKQLVLELRQHKPFADLIATAGPMFDMIR' A
#
# COMPACT_ATOMS: atom_id res chain seq x y z
N MET A 1 7.34 -2.68 -4.68
CA MET A 1 7.74 -1.30 -5.00
C MET A 1 8.12 -1.09 -6.47
N GLN A 2 8.86 -2.00 -7.14
CA GLN A 2 9.14 -1.89 -8.60
C GLN A 2 7.89 -1.89 -9.50
N GLN A 3 6.75 -2.39 -9.02
CA GLN A 3 5.49 -2.44 -9.77
C GLN A 3 4.80 -1.07 -9.91
N LEU A 4 5.00 -0.12 -8.97
CA LEU A 4 4.33 1.20 -9.06
C LEU A 4 4.89 2.05 -10.20
N LYS A 5 6.20 1.96 -10.46
CA LYS A 5 6.85 2.71 -11.55
C LYS A 5 6.63 2.08 -12.93
N ARG A 6 6.28 0.79 -13.02
CA ARG A 6 6.19 0.05 -14.30
C ARG A 6 4.80 0.07 -14.94
N SER A 7 3.74 0.35 -14.19
CA SER A 7 2.36 0.17 -14.68
C SER A 7 1.64 1.47 -15.05
N GLY A 8 2.20 2.65 -14.72
CA GLY A 8 1.49 3.93 -14.85
C GLY A 8 0.29 4.06 -13.89
N VAL A 9 0.09 3.08 -13.01
CA VAL A 9 -1.02 3.08 -12.06
C VAL A 9 -0.60 3.87 -10.82
N CYS A 10 -1.28 4.99 -10.58
CA CYS A 10 -1.01 5.89 -9.44
C CYS A 10 -1.48 5.33 -8.08
N SER A 11 -2.13 4.17 -8.06
CA SER A 11 -2.69 3.57 -6.84
C SER A 11 -2.74 2.04 -6.89
N PHE A 12 -2.87 1.37 -5.74
CA PHE A 12 -3.06 -0.07 -5.69
C PHE A 12 -3.99 -0.49 -4.57
N SER A 13 -4.77 -1.54 -4.83
CA SER A 13 -5.66 -2.20 -3.89
C SER A 13 -4.88 -3.11 -2.94
N PHE A 14 -5.08 -2.93 -1.64
CA PHE A 14 -4.54 -3.84 -0.63
C PHE A 14 -5.16 -5.24 -0.75
N ARG A 15 -6.46 -5.33 -1.02
CA ARG A 15 -7.15 -6.62 -1.22
C ARG A 15 -6.58 -7.41 -2.40
N GLU A 16 -6.28 -6.74 -3.52
CA GLU A 16 -5.64 -7.39 -4.66
C GLU A 16 -4.20 -7.82 -4.34
N LEU A 17 -3.44 -6.96 -3.66
CA LEU A 17 -2.07 -7.28 -3.25
C LEU A 17 -2.02 -8.52 -2.35
N CYS A 18 -3.00 -8.69 -1.46
CA CYS A 18 -3.09 -9.83 -0.55
C CYS A 18 -3.90 -11.02 -1.09
N ARG A 19 -4.32 -11.02 -2.37
CA ARG A 19 -5.25 -12.03 -2.92
C ARG A 19 -4.78 -13.49 -2.73
N LYS A 20 -3.46 -13.72 -2.71
CA LYS A 20 -2.86 -15.05 -2.54
C LYS A 20 -2.15 -15.23 -1.21
N ASN A 21 -2.23 -14.24 -0.32
CA ASN A 21 -1.52 -14.25 0.95
C ASN A 21 -2.30 -15.05 1.99
N ASN A 22 -1.58 -15.76 2.86
CA ASN A 22 -2.18 -16.28 4.10
C ASN A 22 -2.39 -15.14 5.12
N ARG A 23 -3.07 -15.46 6.24
CA ARG A 23 -3.39 -14.47 7.30
C ARG A 23 -2.14 -13.77 7.85
N LYS A 24 -1.03 -14.50 8.03
CA LYS A 24 0.22 -13.95 8.57
C LYS A 24 0.84 -12.96 7.59
N GLU A 25 0.91 -13.32 6.31
CA GLU A 25 1.44 -12.47 5.24
C GLU A 25 0.58 -11.22 5.02
N ALA A 26 -0.75 -11.34 5.06
CA ALA A 26 -1.65 -10.20 4.96
C ALA A 26 -1.48 -9.23 6.14
N ALA A 27 -1.37 -9.74 7.37
CA ALA A 27 -1.12 -8.91 8.55
C ALA A 27 0.24 -8.20 8.50
N ALA A 28 1.30 -8.91 8.09
CA ALA A 28 2.62 -8.31 7.91
C ALA A 28 2.60 -7.21 6.84
N THR A 29 1.93 -7.47 5.71
CA THR A 29 1.77 -6.47 4.62
C THR A 29 1.01 -5.25 5.11
N PHE A 30 -0.07 -5.44 5.87
CA PHE A 30 -0.82 -4.33 6.47
C PHE A 30 0.04 -3.49 7.40
N TYR A 31 0.82 -4.12 8.27
CA TYR A 31 1.75 -3.41 9.16
C TYR A 31 2.80 -2.62 8.36
N ILE A 32 3.36 -3.20 7.30
CA ILE A 32 4.28 -2.49 6.40
C ILE A 32 3.62 -1.24 5.82
N PHE A 33 2.36 -1.30 5.40
CA PHE A 33 1.64 -0.11 4.91
C PHE A 33 1.54 0.98 5.97
N LEU A 34 1.27 0.60 7.23
CA LEU A 34 1.22 1.57 8.34
C LEU A 34 2.56 2.25 8.57
N VAL A 35 3.66 1.49 8.52
CA VAL A 35 5.03 2.04 8.63
C VAL A 35 5.32 3.01 7.48
N LEU A 36 5.02 2.61 6.24
CA LEU A 36 5.26 3.45 5.05
C LEU A 36 4.40 4.72 5.06
N ARG A 37 3.15 4.64 5.53
CA ARG A 37 2.31 5.82 5.76
C ARG A 37 2.90 6.75 6.80
N LYS A 38 3.36 6.21 7.93
CA LYS A 38 4.03 6.99 8.98
C LYS A 38 5.25 7.73 8.45
N GLN A 39 5.94 7.16 7.46
CA GLN A 39 7.09 7.76 6.80
C GLN A 39 6.73 8.68 5.62
N LEU A 40 5.44 8.94 5.36
CA LEU A 40 4.93 9.76 4.25
C LEU A 40 5.28 9.21 2.86
N VAL A 41 5.53 7.90 2.78
CA VAL A 41 5.88 7.20 1.55
C VAL A 41 4.62 6.79 0.83
N LEU A 42 3.61 6.34 1.58
CA LEU A 42 2.31 5.97 1.05
C LEU A 42 1.21 6.84 1.65
N GLU A 43 0.31 7.31 0.81
CA GLU A 43 -0.97 7.85 1.22
C GLU A 43 -2.02 6.73 1.18
N LEU A 44 -2.73 6.50 2.29
CA LEU A 44 -3.70 5.40 2.44
C LEU A 44 -5.12 5.96 2.57
N ARG A 45 -6.04 5.44 1.75
CA ARG A 45 -7.47 5.82 1.76
C ARG A 45 -8.35 4.60 1.96
N GLN A 46 -9.31 4.71 2.89
CA GLN A 46 -10.37 3.73 3.11
C GLN A 46 -11.71 4.47 3.11
N HIS A 47 -12.59 4.13 2.17
CA HIS A 47 -13.85 4.87 1.95
C HIS A 47 -14.90 4.62 3.05
N LYS A 48 -14.91 3.43 3.65
CA LYS A 48 -15.84 3.03 4.72
C LYS A 48 -15.21 1.95 5.59
N PRO A 49 -15.70 1.71 6.82
CA PRO A 49 -15.13 0.69 7.70
C PRO A 49 -15.01 -0.67 7.00
N PHE A 50 -13.84 -1.30 7.14
CA PHE A 50 -13.49 -2.61 6.57
C PHE A 50 -13.59 -2.72 5.04
N ALA A 51 -13.80 -1.62 4.32
CA ALA A 51 -13.60 -1.60 2.87
C ALA A 51 -12.12 -1.71 2.53
N ASP A 52 -11.87 -1.96 1.25
CA ASP A 52 -10.53 -2.03 0.72
C ASP A 52 -9.72 -0.76 1.02
N LEU A 53 -8.41 -0.96 1.16
CA LEU A 53 -7.45 0.08 1.45
C LEU A 53 -6.69 0.40 0.16
N ILE A 54 -6.87 1.62 -0.33
CA ILE A 54 -6.19 2.10 -1.53
C ILE A 54 -4.94 2.85 -1.12
N ALA A 55 -3.79 2.41 -1.62
CA ALA A 55 -2.51 3.06 -1.41
C ALA A 55 -2.11 3.86 -2.65
N THR A 56 -1.58 5.06 -2.43
CA THR A 56 -1.08 5.99 -3.46
C THR A 56 0.32 6.47 -3.05
N ALA A 57 1.11 6.99 -4.01
CA ALA A 57 2.43 7.54 -3.70
C ALA A 57 2.30 8.80 -2.82
N GLY A 58 3.04 8.83 -1.72
CA GLY A 58 3.17 9.99 -0.85
C GLY A 58 4.38 10.86 -1.18
N PRO A 59 4.56 11.99 -0.49
CA PRO A 59 5.65 12.95 -0.77
C PRO A 59 7.06 12.35 -0.71
N MET A 60 7.27 11.33 0.13
CA MET A 60 8.58 10.69 0.31
C MET A 60 8.77 9.46 -0.59
N PHE A 61 7.85 9.17 -1.51
CA PHE A 61 7.87 7.94 -2.29
C PHE A 61 9.14 7.78 -3.14
N ASP A 62 9.61 8.87 -3.77
CA ASP A 62 10.84 8.86 -4.58
C ASP A 62 12.12 9.07 -3.77
N MET A 63 12.00 9.36 -2.46
CA MET A 63 13.15 9.55 -1.58
C MET A 63 13.61 8.26 -0.89
N ILE A 64 12.81 7.19 -0.95
CA ILE A 64 13.28 5.87 -0.56
C ILE A 64 14.24 5.36 -1.64
N ARG A 65 15.52 5.26 -1.29
CA ARG A 65 16.57 4.66 -2.11
C ARG A 65 16.73 3.17 -1.80
#